data_AF-A0A7X9KRD1-F1
#
_entry.id   AF-A0A7X9KRD1-F1
#
_cell.length_a   1.000
_cell.length_b   1.000
_cell.length_c   1.000
_cell.angle_alpha   90.00
_cell.angle_beta   90.00
_cell.angle_gamma   90.00
#
_symmetry.space_group_name_H-M   'P 1'
#
loop_
_entity.id
_entity.type
_entity.pdbx_description
1 polymer ?
#
loop_
_entity_poly.entity_id
_entity_poly.type
_entity_poly.pdbx_seq_one_letter_code
_entity_poly.pdbx_strand_id
1 'polypeptide(L)'
;DTATLLPYKFIRNVDEGGHKIYNNVSFNQEANTATSTKGVYSITDCMQDVVSAVYYSRNIDFNKYKPGDKIPFDMFLDDEIFHMYIRYMGKEKVKTRYGKFTAFKIKPLLLKGTIFEGGEKMSAWISNDNNRLLLRVESPISVGKVVIDMMGYQNLKYPLSSLLSLR
;
A
#
# COMPACT_ATOMS: atom_id res chain seq x y z
N ASP A 1 7.10 7.24 -11.57
CA ASP A 1 7.00 8.63 -12.03
C ASP A 1 6.42 9.50 -10.91
N THR A 2 6.96 10.70 -10.66
CA THR A 2 6.45 11.57 -9.59
C THR A 2 5.21 12.38 -10.00
N ALA A 3 4.93 12.50 -11.30
CA ALA A 3 3.74 13.15 -11.83
C ALA A 3 2.58 12.16 -12.00
N THR A 4 2.83 11.00 -12.59
CA THR A 4 1.77 9.98 -12.82
C THR A 4 1.60 8.99 -11.67
N LEU A 5 2.57 8.92 -10.75
CA LEU A 5 2.64 7.94 -9.65
C LEU A 5 2.74 6.48 -10.11
N LEU A 6 2.90 6.23 -11.42
CA LEU A 6 3.03 4.90 -11.98
C LEU A 6 4.46 4.37 -11.84
N PRO A 7 4.65 3.06 -11.66
CA PRO A 7 5.97 2.46 -11.59
C PRO A 7 6.62 2.42 -12.98
N TYR A 8 7.94 2.61 -13.01
CA TYR A 8 8.79 2.31 -14.17
C TYR A 8 9.53 0.98 -14.00
N LYS A 9 9.90 0.65 -12.76
CA LYS A 9 10.68 -0.53 -12.44
C LYS A 9 10.34 -1.05 -11.06
N PHE A 10 10.14 -2.35 -10.96
CA PHE A 10 9.91 -3.08 -9.71
C PHE A 10 10.95 -4.19 -9.59
N ILE A 11 11.72 -4.18 -8.50
CA ILE A 11 12.69 -5.23 -8.20
C ILE A 11 12.30 -5.86 -6.87
N ARG A 12 12.10 -7.17 -6.89
CA ARG A 12 11.82 -7.99 -5.71
C ARG A 12 12.91 -9.05 -5.58
N ASN A 13 13.59 -9.06 -4.45
CA ASN A 13 14.57 -10.08 -4.08
C ASN A 13 14.21 -10.60 -2.68
N VAL A 14 13.75 -11.84 -2.60
CA VAL A 14 13.28 -12.49 -1.36
C VAL A 14 14.18 -13.68 -1.07
N ASP A 15 14.60 -13.82 0.18
CA ASP A 15 15.27 -15.01 0.71
C ASP A 15 14.66 -15.33 2.09
N GLU A 16 13.72 -16.26 2.11
CA GLU A 16 12.95 -16.65 3.30
C GLU A 16 13.08 -18.16 3.54
N GLY A 17 14.03 -18.57 4.38
CA GLY A 17 14.11 -19.95 4.88
C GLY A 17 14.22 -21.02 3.79
N GLY A 18 14.86 -20.70 2.66
CA GLY A 18 14.99 -21.59 1.49
C GLY A 18 14.08 -21.22 0.32
N HIS A 19 13.09 -20.35 0.52
CA HIS A 19 12.29 -19.79 -0.57
C HIS A 19 12.97 -18.54 -1.13
N LYS A 20 13.37 -18.60 -2.42
CA LYS A 20 14.02 -17.48 -3.11
C LYS A 20 13.18 -17.01 -4.28
N ILE A 21 12.89 -15.71 -4.31
CA ILE A 21 12.22 -15.05 -5.43
C ILE A 21 13.10 -13.92 -5.92
N TYR A 22 13.41 -13.93 -7.21
CA TYR A 22 13.97 -12.78 -7.89
C TYR A 22 13.06 -12.38 -9.05
N ASN A 23 12.49 -11.18 -8.97
CA ASN A 23 11.65 -10.61 -10.01
C ASN A 23 12.14 -9.19 -10.32
N ASN A 24 12.34 -8.90 -11.59
CA ASN A 24 12.77 -7.59 -12.08
C ASN A 24 11.84 -7.23 -13.24
N VAL A 25 10.91 -6.33 -12.97
CA VAL A 25 9.88 -5.90 -13.90
C VAL A 25 10.16 -4.48 -14.33
N SER A 26 10.14 -4.24 -15.64
CA SER A 26 10.12 -2.90 -16.23
C SER A 26 8.75 -2.64 -16.82
N PHE A 27 8.17 -1.49 -16.52
CA PHE A 27 6.83 -1.10 -16.97
C PHE A 27 6.95 -0.06 -18.07
N ASN A 28 6.32 -0.34 -19.20
CA ASN A 28 6.04 0.64 -20.24
C ASN A 28 4.54 0.90 -20.26
N GLN A 29 4.13 1.95 -19.54
CA GLN A 29 2.72 2.33 -19.38
C GLN A 29 2.13 2.87 -20.69
N GLU A 30 2.93 3.48 -21.57
CA GLU A 30 2.45 3.98 -22.87
C GLU A 30 2.15 2.85 -23.85
N ALA A 31 3.01 1.82 -23.86
CA ALA A 31 2.82 0.64 -24.70
C ALA A 31 1.99 -0.46 -24.01
N ASN A 32 1.51 -0.23 -22.79
CA ASN A 32 0.77 -1.21 -22.00
C ASN A 32 1.47 -2.57 -21.89
N THR A 33 2.78 -2.54 -21.56
CA THR A 33 3.59 -3.76 -21.38
C THR A 33 4.37 -3.76 -20.06
N ALA A 34 4.49 -4.94 -19.46
CA ALA A 34 5.39 -5.25 -18.36
C ALA A 34 6.39 -6.31 -18.79
N THR A 35 7.68 -5.98 -18.74
CA THR A 35 8.78 -6.91 -19.05
C THR A 35 9.38 -7.42 -17.76
N SER A 36 9.12 -8.67 -17.42
CA SER A 36 9.67 -9.34 -16.23
C SER A 36 10.90 -10.17 -16.56
N THR A 37 11.45 -10.86 -15.55
CA THR A 37 12.53 -11.85 -15.74
C THR A 37 12.11 -13.07 -16.54
N LYS A 38 10.80 -13.32 -16.70
CA LYS A 38 10.28 -14.51 -17.38
C LYS A 38 9.65 -14.22 -18.75
N GLY A 39 9.33 -12.97 -19.06
CA GLY A 39 8.72 -12.64 -20.34
C GLY A 39 8.19 -11.21 -20.42
N VAL A 40 7.44 -10.95 -21.49
CA VAL A 40 6.73 -9.69 -21.73
C VAL A 40 5.24 -9.96 -21.64
N TYR A 41 4.55 -9.14 -20.86
CA TYR A 41 3.13 -9.30 -20.55
C TYR A 41 2.39 -8.03 -20.94
N SER A 42 1.22 -8.19 -21.57
CA SER A 42 0.29 -7.08 -21.78
C SER A 42 -0.35 -6.70 -20.44
N ILE A 43 -0.40 -5.40 -20.16
CA ILE A 43 -1.02 -4.83 -18.96
C ILE A 43 -2.11 -3.84 -19.34
N THR A 44 -2.89 -3.41 -18.34
CA THR A 44 -3.88 -2.33 -18.47
C THR A 44 -3.27 -0.97 -18.08
N ASP A 45 -3.97 0.10 -18.43
CA ASP A 45 -3.58 1.45 -18.02
C ASP A 45 -3.52 1.59 -16.49
N CYS A 46 -2.67 2.50 -16.01
CA CYS A 46 -2.49 2.80 -14.59
C CYS A 46 -2.01 1.62 -13.73
N MET A 47 -1.34 0.63 -14.34
CA MET A 47 -0.85 -0.56 -13.65
C MET A 47 0.10 -0.20 -12.51
N GLN A 48 -0.20 -0.70 -11.31
CA GLN A 48 0.64 -0.52 -10.12
C GLN A 48 1.54 -1.73 -9.88
N ASP A 49 2.59 -1.51 -9.12
CA ASP A 49 3.31 -2.52 -8.36
C ASP A 49 3.01 -2.36 -6.86
N VAL A 50 3.61 -3.20 -6.03
CA VAL A 50 3.39 -3.17 -4.57
C VAL A 50 3.76 -1.82 -3.95
N VAL A 51 4.83 -1.17 -4.42
CA VAL A 51 5.35 0.07 -3.83
C VAL A 51 4.54 1.27 -4.30
N SER A 52 4.31 1.39 -5.60
CA SER A 52 3.48 2.42 -6.22
C SER A 52 2.03 2.37 -5.72
N ALA A 53 1.47 1.19 -5.44
CA ALA A 53 0.17 1.07 -4.78
C ALA A 53 0.12 1.75 -3.39
N VAL A 54 1.22 1.70 -2.63
CA VAL A 54 1.32 2.45 -1.36
C VAL A 54 1.31 3.95 -1.62
N TYR A 55 2.06 4.44 -2.63
CA TYR A 55 2.04 5.86 -2.99
C TYR A 55 0.68 6.31 -3.55
N TYR A 56 0.02 5.48 -4.34
CA TYR A 56 -1.33 5.70 -4.82
C TYR A 56 -2.29 5.90 -3.65
N SER A 57 -2.22 5.04 -2.63
CA SER A 57 -3.08 5.17 -1.43
C SER A 57 -2.95 6.51 -0.71
N ARG A 58 -1.76 7.14 -0.77
CA ARG A 58 -1.50 8.46 -0.18
C ARG A 58 -2.09 9.61 -0.98
N ASN A 59 -2.44 9.40 -2.25
CA ASN A 59 -3.02 10.42 -3.12
C ASN A 59 -4.54 10.31 -3.23
N ILE A 60 -5.15 9.31 -2.60
CA ILE A 60 -6.60 9.18 -2.54
C ILE A 60 -7.18 10.30 -1.67
N ASP A 61 -8.18 10.99 -2.22
CA ASP A 61 -9.03 11.88 -1.43
C ASP A 61 -10.15 11.09 -0.74
N PHE A 62 -9.84 10.53 0.42
CA PHE A 62 -10.78 9.74 1.23
C PHE A 62 -12.03 10.51 1.66
N ASN A 63 -12.07 11.84 1.56
CA ASN A 63 -13.27 12.61 1.88
C ASN A 63 -14.39 12.42 0.84
N LYS A 64 -14.06 11.93 -0.36
CA LYS A 64 -15.04 11.62 -1.41
C LYS A 64 -15.75 10.28 -1.22
N TYR A 65 -15.33 9.49 -0.23
CA TYR A 65 -15.79 8.12 -0.02
C TYR A 65 -16.53 7.98 1.30
N LYS A 66 -17.47 7.03 1.33
CA LYS A 66 -18.17 6.59 2.53
C LYS A 66 -17.51 5.32 3.10
N PRO A 67 -17.56 5.11 4.43
CA PRO A 67 -17.12 3.84 5.00
C PRO A 67 -17.82 2.65 4.31
N GLY A 68 -17.04 1.67 3.87
CA GLY A 68 -17.49 0.53 3.08
C GLY A 68 -17.14 0.63 1.60
N ASP A 69 -16.91 1.82 1.05
CA ASP A 69 -16.58 2.01 -0.36
C ASP A 69 -15.27 1.31 -0.74
N LYS A 70 -15.24 0.74 -1.94
CA LYS A 70 -14.07 0.10 -2.53
C LYS A 70 -13.47 1.01 -3.60
N ILE A 71 -12.14 1.14 -3.56
CA ILE A 71 -11.36 1.91 -4.51
C ILE A 71 -10.50 0.92 -5.29
N PRO A 72 -10.91 0.52 -6.51
CA PRO A 72 -10.22 -0.50 -7.28
C PRO A 72 -8.92 0.04 -7.89
N PHE A 73 -7.96 -0.85 -8.10
CA PHE A 73 -6.74 -0.61 -8.87
C PHE A 73 -6.16 -1.96 -9.32
N ASP A 74 -5.44 -1.95 -10.44
CA ASP A 74 -4.76 -3.15 -10.93
C ASP A 74 -3.30 -3.15 -10.46
N MET A 75 -2.82 -4.34 -10.07
CA MET A 75 -1.44 -4.56 -9.65
C MET A 75 -0.81 -5.69 -10.45
N PHE A 76 0.39 -5.47 -10.96
CA PHE A 76 1.18 -6.53 -11.59
C PHE A 76 2.18 -7.09 -10.57
N LEU A 77 2.09 -8.38 -10.30
CA LEU A 77 2.96 -9.08 -9.37
C LEU A 77 3.14 -10.53 -9.83
N ASP A 78 4.34 -11.08 -9.66
CA ASP A 78 4.63 -12.49 -9.97
C ASP A 78 4.15 -12.94 -11.37
N ASP A 79 4.30 -12.04 -12.34
CA ASP A 79 3.93 -12.23 -13.76
C ASP A 79 2.41 -12.28 -14.04
N GLU A 80 1.59 -11.87 -13.08
CA GLU A 80 0.13 -11.86 -13.16
C GLU A 80 -0.46 -10.48 -12.84
N ILE A 81 -1.65 -10.21 -13.40
CA ILE A 81 -2.44 -9.03 -13.06
C ILE A 81 -3.44 -9.40 -11.95
N PHE A 82 -3.39 -8.65 -10.86
CA PHE A 82 -4.32 -8.75 -9.75
C PHE A 82 -5.24 -7.53 -9.70
N HIS A 83 -6.54 -7.79 -9.72
CA HIS A 83 -7.57 -6.76 -9.55
C HIS A 83 -7.79 -6.50 -8.06
N MET A 84 -7.10 -5.48 -7.56
CA MET A 84 -7.05 -5.14 -6.15
C MET A 84 -8.05 -4.04 -5.82
N TYR A 85 -8.31 -3.85 -4.52
CA TYR A 85 -9.02 -2.68 -4.05
C TYR A 85 -8.60 -2.30 -2.64
N ILE A 86 -8.80 -1.02 -2.32
CA ILE A 86 -8.71 -0.49 -0.97
C ILE A 86 -10.13 -0.24 -0.48
N ARG A 87 -10.53 -0.85 0.64
CA ARG A 87 -11.77 -0.51 1.32
C ARG A 87 -11.54 0.61 2.31
N TYR A 88 -12.31 1.68 2.19
CA TYR A 88 -12.30 2.76 3.17
C TYR A 88 -13.16 2.41 4.39
N MET A 89 -12.64 2.60 5.60
CA MET A 89 -13.34 2.24 6.85
C MET A 89 -13.75 3.46 7.69
N GLY A 90 -13.50 4.68 7.22
CA GLY A 90 -13.81 5.90 7.95
C GLY A 90 -12.60 6.55 8.63
N LYS A 91 -12.88 7.66 9.33
CA LYS A 91 -11.91 8.39 10.16
C LYS A 91 -11.95 7.87 11.60
N GLU A 92 -10.80 7.60 12.19
CA GLU A 92 -10.68 7.26 13.61
C GLU A 92 -9.40 7.82 14.24
N LYS A 93 -9.33 7.79 15.58
CA LYS A 93 -8.10 8.11 16.30
C LYS A 93 -7.26 6.86 16.44
N VAL A 94 -6.00 6.91 16.03
CA VAL A 94 -5.05 5.79 16.15
C VAL A 94 -3.92 6.16 17.10
N LYS A 95 -3.56 5.21 17.98
CA LYS A 95 -2.38 5.32 18.84
C LYS A 95 -1.25 4.52 18.21
N THR A 96 -0.14 5.18 17.95
CA THR A 96 1.11 4.58 17.50
C THR A 96 2.13 4.60 18.65
N ARG A 97 3.32 4.05 18.43
CA ARG A 97 4.43 4.21 19.37
C ARG A 97 4.98 5.64 19.41
N TYR A 98 4.80 6.44 18.37
CA TYR A 98 5.22 7.83 18.32
C TYR A 98 4.22 8.80 18.98
N GLY A 99 2.92 8.58 18.77
CA GLY A 99 1.89 9.49 19.26
C GLY A 99 0.47 9.08 18.87
N LYS A 100 -0.50 9.92 19.23
CA LYS A 100 -1.91 9.77 18.85
C LYS A 100 -2.22 10.66 17.66
N PHE A 101 -2.94 10.12 16.69
CA PHE A 101 -3.27 10.80 15.44
C PHE A 101 -4.75 10.68 15.11
N THR A 102 -5.28 11.64 14.36
CA THR A 102 -6.48 11.42 13.55
C THR A 102 -6.07 10.78 12.22
N ALA A 103 -6.77 9.72 11.80
CA ALA A 103 -6.36 8.91 10.66
C ALA A 103 -7.56 8.40 9.87
N PHE A 104 -7.36 8.17 8.57
CA PHE A 104 -8.21 7.32 7.76
C PHE A 104 -7.80 5.87 7.98
N LYS A 105 -8.77 5.01 8.31
CA LYS A 105 -8.57 3.56 8.34
C LYS A 105 -8.94 2.98 6.99
N ILE A 106 -8.08 2.12 6.47
CA ILE A 106 -8.30 1.41 5.22
C ILE A 106 -8.00 -0.08 5.38
N LYS A 107 -8.62 -0.92 4.55
CA LYS A 107 -8.32 -2.34 4.43
C LYS A 107 -8.00 -2.66 2.97
N PRO A 108 -6.72 -2.84 2.61
CA PRO A 108 -6.39 -3.35 1.29
C PRO A 108 -6.84 -4.80 1.16
N LEU A 109 -7.24 -5.20 -0.04
CA LEU A 109 -7.33 -6.62 -0.38
C LEU A 109 -5.92 -7.20 -0.30
N LEU A 110 -5.73 -8.31 0.43
CA LEU A 110 -4.47 -9.06 0.41
C LEU A 110 -4.59 -10.30 -0.48
N LEU A 111 -3.56 -10.52 -1.27
CA LEU A 111 -3.33 -11.81 -1.91
C LEU A 111 -2.93 -12.82 -0.83
N LYS A 112 -3.49 -14.02 -0.89
CA LYS A 112 -3.16 -15.09 0.05
C LYS A 112 -1.71 -15.50 -0.17
N GLY A 113 -0.88 -15.35 0.86
CA GLY A 113 0.51 -15.79 0.86
C GLY A 113 0.74 -17.00 1.76
N THR A 114 2.02 -17.26 2.02
CA THR A 114 2.50 -18.27 2.99
C THR A 114 2.31 -17.82 4.43
N ILE A 115 2.56 -16.54 4.71
CA ILE A 115 2.54 -15.96 6.07
C ILE A 115 1.27 -15.13 6.33
N PHE A 116 0.77 -14.44 5.29
CA PHE A 116 -0.37 -13.54 5.42
C PHE A 116 -1.65 -14.22 4.94
N GLU A 117 -2.68 -14.14 5.78
CA GLU A 117 -4.01 -14.57 5.41
C GLU A 117 -4.59 -13.60 4.36
N GLY A 118 -5.07 -14.15 3.24
CA GLY A 118 -5.68 -13.35 2.18
C GLY A 118 -6.99 -12.68 2.59
N GLY A 119 -7.46 -11.75 1.77
CA GLY A 119 -8.69 -10.98 1.99
C GLY A 119 -8.45 -9.66 2.71
N GLU A 120 -9.49 -9.11 3.34
CA GLU A 120 -9.44 -7.78 3.99
C GLU A 120 -9.02 -7.88 5.46
N LYS A 121 -7.96 -8.63 5.75
CA LYS A 121 -7.53 -8.87 7.14
C LYS A 121 -6.51 -7.85 7.65
N MET A 122 -5.74 -7.24 6.74
CA MET A 122 -4.86 -6.12 7.07
C MET A 122 -5.66 -4.82 7.23
N SER A 123 -5.28 -4.04 8.24
CA SER A 123 -5.71 -2.66 8.43
C SER A 123 -4.51 -1.73 8.35
N ALA A 124 -4.66 -0.64 7.63
CA ALA A 124 -3.67 0.44 7.58
C ALA A 124 -4.31 1.76 7.98
N TRP A 125 -3.52 2.62 8.62
CA TRP A 125 -3.93 3.94 9.07
C TRP A 125 -3.08 4.99 8.39
N ILE A 126 -3.75 5.91 7.69
CA ILE A 126 -3.12 7.02 6.99
C ILE A 126 -3.50 8.32 7.69
N SER A 127 -2.56 9.24 7.90
CA SER A 127 -2.84 10.51 8.59
C SER A 127 -3.97 11.30 7.93
N ASN A 128 -4.85 11.86 8.75
CA ASN A 128 -5.92 12.75 8.31
C ASN A 128 -5.40 14.19 8.15
N ASP A 129 -4.44 14.36 7.26
CA ASP A 129 -3.88 15.64 6.83
C ASP A 129 -3.33 15.52 5.39
N ASN A 130 -2.76 16.60 4.86
CA ASN A 130 -2.26 16.64 3.50
C ASN A 130 -0.96 15.83 3.29
N ASN A 131 -0.28 15.40 4.36
CA ASN A 131 0.92 14.57 4.22
C ASN A 131 0.59 13.11 3.93
N ARG A 132 -0.60 12.65 4.40
CA ARG A 132 -1.11 11.29 4.19
C ARG A 132 -0.05 10.24 4.54
N LEU A 133 0.54 10.36 5.73
CA LEU A 133 1.58 9.48 6.23
C LEU A 133 0.99 8.13 6.64
N LEU A 134 1.69 7.04 6.34
CA LEU A 134 1.35 5.73 6.89
C LEU A 134 1.73 5.70 8.36
N LEU A 135 0.73 5.70 9.24
CA LEU A 135 0.88 5.81 10.69
C LEU A 135 1.03 4.45 11.35
N ARG A 136 0.23 3.48 10.89
CA ARG A 136 0.20 2.13 11.43
C ARG A 136 -0.25 1.14 10.37
N VAL A 137 0.28 -0.07 10.43
CA VAL A 137 -0.23 -1.25 9.72
C VAL A 137 -0.38 -2.37 10.72
N GLU A 138 -1.50 -3.08 10.65
CA GLU A 138 -1.78 -4.24 11.47
C GLU A 138 -2.31 -5.36 10.59
N SER A 139 -1.68 -6.53 10.65
CA SER A 139 -2.15 -7.71 9.93
C SER A 139 -2.08 -8.93 10.84
N PRO A 140 -3.14 -9.75 10.91
CA PRO A 140 -3.04 -11.07 11.53
C PRO A 140 -2.10 -11.94 10.70
N ILE A 141 -1.43 -12.86 11.39
CA ILE A 141 -0.65 -13.96 10.83
C ILE A 141 -1.13 -15.25 11.52
N SER A 142 -0.68 -16.42 11.06
CA SER A 142 -1.13 -17.72 11.59
C SER A 142 -1.07 -17.83 13.11
N VAL A 143 -0.07 -17.20 13.75
CA VAL A 143 0.03 -17.10 15.21
C VAL A 143 0.33 -15.65 15.61
N GLY A 144 -0.71 -14.93 16.04
CA GLY A 144 -0.60 -13.56 16.51
C GLY A 144 -0.86 -12.52 15.42
N LYS A 145 -0.13 -11.40 15.48
CA LYS A 145 -0.26 -10.31 14.50
C LYS A 145 1.03 -9.54 14.36
N VAL A 146 1.26 -9.03 13.15
CA VAL A 146 2.30 -8.05 12.87
C VAL A 146 1.72 -6.66 13.05
N VAL A 147 2.43 -5.81 13.79
CA VAL A 147 2.10 -4.40 13.98
C VAL A 147 3.31 -3.57 13.60
N ILE A 148 3.12 -2.66 12.65
CA ILE A 148 4.11 -1.68 12.23
C ILE A 148 3.57 -0.32 12.66
N ASP A 149 4.31 0.40 13.49
CA ASP A 149 3.96 1.76 13.91
C ASP A 149 5.01 2.73 13.37
N MET A 150 4.57 3.92 12.94
CA MET A 150 5.45 5.05 12.71
C MET A 150 6.22 5.38 14.00
N MET A 151 7.53 5.57 13.88
CA MET A 151 8.43 5.95 14.98
C MET A 151 9.00 7.36 14.84
N GLY A 152 8.80 8.02 13.70
CA GLY A 152 9.27 9.38 13.43
C GLY A 152 9.01 9.78 11.98
N TYR A 153 9.28 11.05 11.69
CA TYR A 153 9.15 11.64 10.35
C TYR A 153 10.16 12.77 10.17
N GLN A 154 10.47 13.11 8.92
CA GLN A 154 11.31 14.24 8.55
C GLN A 154 10.90 14.77 7.17
N ASN A 155 11.26 16.02 6.87
CA ASN A 155 11.04 16.64 5.55
C ASN A 155 9.57 16.60 5.07
N LEU A 156 8.63 16.91 5.96
CA LEU A 156 7.21 16.98 5.59
C LEU A 156 6.95 18.18 4.68
N LYS A 157 6.14 17.97 3.65
CA LYS A 157 5.70 19.03 2.74
C LYS A 157 4.69 19.98 3.39
N TYR A 158 3.86 19.45 4.29
CA TYR A 158 2.81 20.20 4.98
C TYR A 158 2.93 20.06 6.50
N PRO A 159 2.32 20.96 7.29
CA PRO A 159 2.22 20.79 8.73
C PRO A 159 1.53 19.47 9.10
N LEU A 160 2.00 18.82 10.18
CA LEU A 160 1.43 17.57 10.69
C LEU A 160 0.19 17.84 11.56
N SER A 161 -0.88 18.34 10.94
CA SER A 161 -2.11 18.71 11.65
C SER A 161 -2.90 17.53 12.20
N SER A 162 -2.57 16.30 11.78
CA SER A 162 -3.21 15.08 12.28
C SER A 162 -2.72 14.63 13.66
N LEU A 163 -1.54 15.10 14.11
CA LEU A 163 -0.96 14.73 15.41
C LEU A 163 -1.72 15.41 16.55
N LEU A 164 -2.26 14.60 17.46
CA LEU A 164 -3.02 15.06 18.61
C LEU A 164 -2.15 15.18 19.86
N SER A 165 -1.25 14.22 20.08
CA SER A 165 -0.31 14.24 21.20
C SER A 165 0.87 13.31 20.91
N LEU A 166 2.05 13.65 21.44
CA LEU A 166 3.17 12.73 21.51
C LEU A 166 2.91 11.68 22.60
N ARG A 167 3.64 10.56 22.53
CA ARG A 167 3.59 9.50 23.55
C ARG A 167 4.50 9.82 24.72
#